data_AF-A0A1S3SKX4-F1
#
_entry.id   AF-A0A1S3SKX4-F1
#
_cell.length_a   1.000
_cell.length_b   1.000
_cell.length_c   1.000
_cell.angle_alpha   90.00
_cell.angle_beta   90.00
_cell.angle_gamma   90.00
#
_symmetry.space_group_name_H-M   'P 1'
#
loop_
_entity.id
_entity.type
_entity.pdbx_description
1 polymer ?
#
loop_
_entity_poly.entity_id
_entity_poly.type
_entity_poly.pdbx_seq_one_letter_code
_entity_poly.pdbx_strand_id
1 'polypeptide(L)'
;MHMKRQLVEDVKTRMKFFLETERTHRGLVEELEKKVKTLTEEATNRKAFTDSLKRRLSVATKEKSQYETTCQDLKEGLDKKEQCVEALQARVRASERAQAELEQTASRQMEGLAQQSTVALEALHRRLGLAHTQLEQLQAFTKALASETLHEVQNAKSQLRKNRKRAEKKKAVGAGGLSKQSMVKAQSIAASILNMTEMDLAEMLDTDEEEDDVAAYSRRDQEWLDQVLKILQQEMKSRVL
;
A
#
# COMPACT_ATOMS: atom_id res chain seq x y z
N MET A 1 97.13 -101.18 74.16
CA MET A 1 97.10 -99.71 74.39
C MET A 1 97.14 -98.87 73.11
N HIS A 2 97.77 -99.31 72.02
CA HIS A 2 97.89 -98.54 70.76
C HIS A 2 96.57 -98.44 69.96
N MET A 3 95.85 -99.56 69.75
CA MET A 3 94.57 -99.59 69.00
C MET A 3 93.46 -98.73 69.62
N LYS A 4 93.39 -98.67 70.96
CA LYS A 4 92.42 -97.80 71.68
C LYS A 4 92.71 -96.31 71.43
N ARG A 5 93.97 -95.92 71.35
CA ARG A 5 94.40 -94.53 71.11
C ARG A 5 94.06 -94.10 69.68
N GLN A 6 94.29 -94.97 68.70
CA GLN A 6 93.95 -94.71 67.31
C GLN A 6 92.45 -94.56 67.09
N LEU A 7 91.63 -95.45 67.69
CA LEU A 7 90.17 -95.32 67.66
C LEU A 7 89.69 -93.98 68.24
N VAL A 8 90.30 -93.51 69.33
CA VAL A 8 89.96 -92.22 69.95
C VAL A 8 90.30 -91.04 69.04
N GLU A 9 91.46 -91.06 68.37
CA GLU A 9 91.83 -90.00 67.42
C GLU A 9 90.98 -90.04 66.14
N ASP A 10 90.62 -91.21 65.62
CA ASP A 10 89.69 -91.37 64.49
C ASP A 10 88.28 -90.84 64.82
N VAL A 11 87.79 -91.10 66.04
CA VAL A 11 86.50 -90.55 66.50
C VAL A 11 86.58 -89.02 66.62
N LYS A 12 87.70 -88.48 67.11
CA LYS A 12 87.90 -87.03 67.28
C LYS A 12 88.01 -86.28 65.96
N THR A 13 88.69 -86.85 64.96
CA THR A 13 88.79 -86.27 63.60
C THR A 13 87.43 -86.29 62.90
N ARG A 14 86.71 -87.43 62.97
CA ARG A 14 85.33 -87.53 62.48
C ARG A 14 84.40 -86.53 63.17
N MET A 15 84.50 -86.38 64.49
CA MET A 15 83.70 -85.40 65.24
C MET A 15 83.98 -83.96 64.81
N LYS A 16 85.25 -83.59 64.62
CA LYS A 16 85.61 -82.26 64.10
C LYS A 16 85.07 -82.02 62.69
N PHE A 17 85.19 -83.01 61.81
CA PHE A 17 84.64 -82.95 60.46
C PHE A 17 83.11 -82.77 60.50
N PHE A 18 82.40 -83.55 61.32
CA PHE A 18 80.95 -83.40 61.48
C PHE A 18 80.56 -82.03 62.04
N LEU A 19 81.31 -81.49 63.01
CA LEU A 19 81.06 -80.15 63.56
C LEU A 19 81.27 -79.05 62.52
N GLU A 20 82.32 -79.16 61.70
CA GLU A 20 82.59 -78.20 60.63
C GLU A 20 81.54 -78.28 59.51
N THR A 21 81.13 -79.49 59.16
CA THR A 21 80.04 -79.76 58.21
C THR A 21 78.70 -79.23 58.74
N GLU A 22 78.44 -79.35 60.04
CA GLU A 22 77.24 -78.80 60.67
C GLU A 22 77.25 -77.26 60.62
N ARG A 23 78.41 -76.63 60.88
CA ARG A 23 78.55 -75.17 60.75
C ARG A 23 78.34 -74.67 59.33
N THR A 24 78.88 -75.37 58.32
CA THR A 24 78.68 -74.98 56.91
C THR A 24 77.22 -75.17 56.49
N HIS A 25 76.58 -76.27 56.87
CA HIS A 25 75.15 -76.47 56.64
C HIS A 25 74.28 -75.41 57.33
N ARG A 26 74.59 -75.05 58.57
CA ARG A 26 73.89 -73.96 59.28
C ARG A 26 73.99 -72.63 58.52
N GLY A 27 75.17 -72.26 58.05
CA GLY A 27 75.35 -71.05 57.24
C GLY A 27 74.56 -71.08 55.93
N LEU A 28 74.50 -72.23 55.25
CA LEU A 28 73.68 -72.39 54.03
C LEU A 28 72.18 -72.27 54.33
N VAL A 29 71.71 -72.82 55.44
CA VAL A 29 70.32 -72.69 55.89
C VAL A 29 69.97 -71.22 56.15
N GLU A 30 70.83 -70.48 56.86
CA GLU A 30 70.62 -69.04 57.09
C GLU A 30 70.58 -68.22 55.79
N GLU A 31 71.41 -68.55 54.81
CA GLU A 31 71.38 -67.89 53.49
C GLU A 31 70.09 -68.22 52.73
N LEU A 32 69.65 -69.48 52.75
CA LEU A 32 68.38 -69.90 52.15
C LEU A 32 67.19 -69.21 52.82
N GLU A 33 67.18 -69.07 54.15
CA GLU A 33 66.14 -68.33 54.87
C GLU A 33 66.09 -66.85 54.46
N LYS A 34 67.26 -66.21 54.29
CA LYS A 34 67.33 -64.83 53.77
C LYS A 34 66.74 -64.74 52.36
N LYS A 35 67.11 -65.65 51.46
CA LYS A 35 66.56 -65.72 50.09
C LYS A 35 65.05 -65.95 50.09
N VAL A 36 64.53 -66.80 50.97
CA VAL A 36 63.09 -67.04 51.11
C VAL A 36 62.38 -65.75 51.58
N LYS A 37 62.94 -65.03 52.54
CA LYS A 37 62.38 -63.75 53.00
C LYS A 37 62.32 -62.71 51.89
N THR A 38 63.43 -62.49 51.17
CA THR A 38 63.47 -61.51 50.07
C THR A 38 62.50 -61.87 48.93
N LEU A 39 62.45 -63.16 48.53
CA LEU A 39 61.52 -63.62 47.51
C LEU A 39 60.06 -63.48 47.95
N THR A 40 59.77 -63.67 49.25
CA THR A 40 58.42 -63.49 49.80
C THR A 40 58.01 -62.02 49.75
N GLU A 41 58.87 -61.11 50.19
CA GLU A 41 58.64 -59.66 50.11
C GLU A 41 58.44 -59.21 48.65
N GLU A 42 59.31 -59.64 47.73
CA GLU A 42 59.15 -59.36 46.29
C GLU A 42 57.83 -59.91 45.73
N ALA A 43 57.39 -61.10 46.15
CA ALA A 43 56.11 -61.67 45.73
C ALA A 43 54.93 -60.82 46.24
N THR A 44 54.98 -60.35 47.50
CA THR A 44 53.95 -59.45 48.05
C THR A 44 53.91 -58.10 47.34
N ASN A 45 55.07 -57.52 47.02
CA ASN A 45 55.18 -56.27 46.26
C ASN A 45 54.61 -56.42 44.84
N ARG A 46 54.95 -57.51 44.14
CA ARG A 46 54.39 -57.81 42.82
C ARG A 46 52.88 -58.01 42.86
N LYS A 47 52.36 -58.66 43.90
CA LYS A 47 50.91 -58.81 44.11
C LYS A 47 50.23 -57.46 44.29
N ALA A 48 50.75 -56.60 45.17
CA ALA A 48 50.20 -55.26 45.39
C ALA A 48 50.21 -54.39 44.11
N PHE A 49 51.29 -54.46 43.33
CA PHE A 49 51.39 -53.79 42.04
C PHE A 49 50.35 -54.30 41.04
N THR A 50 50.19 -55.63 40.94
CA THR A 50 49.18 -56.27 40.08
C THR A 50 47.76 -55.83 40.46
N ASP A 51 47.45 -55.78 41.75
CA ASP A 51 46.13 -55.36 42.24
C ASP A 51 45.88 -53.86 41.97
N SER A 52 46.91 -53.02 42.06
CA SER A 52 46.83 -51.60 41.68
C SER A 52 46.52 -51.43 40.19
N LEU A 53 47.21 -52.17 39.31
CA LEU A 53 46.95 -52.14 37.88
C LEU A 53 45.55 -52.63 37.54
N LYS A 54 45.06 -53.69 38.19
CA LYS A 54 43.68 -54.17 38.02
C LYS A 54 42.65 -53.11 38.37
N ARG A 55 42.83 -52.38 39.49
CA ARG A 55 41.92 -51.28 39.87
C ARG A 55 41.92 -50.17 38.81
N ARG A 56 43.11 -49.73 38.36
CA ARG A 56 43.24 -48.69 37.32
C ARG A 56 42.59 -49.12 36.01
N LEU A 57 42.79 -50.36 35.59
CA LEU A 57 42.15 -50.91 34.39
C LEU A 57 40.63 -50.96 34.51
N SER A 58 40.11 -51.33 35.69
CA SER A 58 38.65 -51.34 35.94
C SER A 58 38.05 -49.94 35.83
N VAL A 59 38.71 -48.93 36.42
CA VAL A 59 38.28 -47.53 36.32
C VAL A 59 38.29 -47.06 34.86
N ALA A 60 39.40 -47.24 34.15
CA ALA A 60 39.52 -46.84 32.75
C ALA A 60 38.48 -47.52 31.84
N THR A 61 38.13 -48.79 32.13
CA THR A 61 37.10 -49.52 31.38
C THR A 61 35.71 -48.93 31.62
N LYS A 62 35.39 -48.55 32.87
CA LYS A 62 34.12 -47.90 33.21
C LYS A 62 34.02 -46.53 32.55
N GLU A 63 35.05 -45.70 32.65
CA GLU A 63 35.11 -44.39 31.99
C GLU A 63 34.94 -44.52 30.48
N LYS A 64 35.66 -45.47 29.85
CA LYS A 64 35.48 -45.77 28.42
C LYS A 64 34.03 -46.09 28.08
N SER A 65 33.37 -46.98 28.83
CA SER A 65 31.97 -47.35 28.58
C SER A 65 31.00 -46.17 28.75
N GLN A 66 31.28 -45.26 29.68
CA GLN A 66 30.51 -44.03 29.86
C GLN A 66 30.69 -43.07 28.68
N TYR A 67 31.93 -42.88 28.22
CA TYR A 67 32.20 -42.07 27.04
C TYR A 67 31.56 -42.66 25.77
N GLU A 68 31.62 -43.98 25.58
CA GLU A 68 30.96 -44.64 24.45
C GLU A 68 29.43 -44.41 24.46
N THR A 69 28.80 -44.55 25.63
CA THR A 69 27.35 -44.31 25.79
C THR A 69 26.99 -42.86 25.49
N THR A 70 27.69 -41.91 26.11
CA THR A 70 27.44 -40.47 25.89
C THR A 70 27.74 -40.04 24.45
N CYS A 71 28.76 -40.59 23.80
CA CYS A 71 29.02 -40.35 22.38
C CYS A 71 27.89 -40.90 21.51
N GLN A 72 27.32 -42.05 21.85
CA GLN A 72 26.17 -42.59 21.13
C GLN A 72 24.93 -41.69 21.29
N ASP A 73 24.61 -41.28 22.52
CA ASP A 73 23.46 -40.39 22.79
C ASP A 73 23.60 -39.06 22.05
N LEU A 74 24.82 -38.49 22.01
CA LEU A 74 25.09 -37.25 21.29
C LEU A 74 24.93 -37.41 19.77
N LYS A 75 25.32 -38.56 19.20
CA LYS A 75 25.12 -38.86 17.78
C LYS A 75 23.64 -38.97 17.45
N GLU A 76 22.87 -39.73 18.23
CA GLU A 76 21.42 -39.85 18.03
C GLU A 76 20.71 -38.50 18.20
N GLY A 77 21.18 -37.67 19.14
CA GLY A 77 20.71 -36.31 19.32
C GLY A 77 21.00 -35.42 18.11
N LEU A 78 22.20 -35.53 17.53
CA LEU A 78 22.60 -34.80 16.34
C LEU A 78 21.74 -35.19 15.13
N ASP A 79 21.57 -36.49 14.88
CA ASP A 79 20.77 -37.00 13.75
C ASP A 79 19.32 -36.49 13.83
N LYS A 80 18.72 -36.50 15.03
CA LYS A 80 17.36 -35.95 15.25
C LYS A 80 17.31 -34.44 14.98
N LYS A 81 18.36 -33.70 15.33
CA LYS A 81 18.43 -32.26 15.07
C LYS A 81 18.61 -31.98 13.58
N GLU A 82 19.43 -32.75 12.88
CA GLU A 82 19.58 -32.64 11.43
C GLU A 82 18.25 -32.88 10.71
N GLN A 83 17.53 -33.95 11.04
CA GLN A 83 16.19 -34.22 10.49
C GLN A 83 15.19 -33.07 10.78
N CYS A 84 15.24 -32.50 11.99
CA CYS A 84 14.39 -31.37 12.35
C CYS A 84 14.73 -30.12 11.54
N VAL A 85 16.02 -29.83 11.33
CA VAL A 85 16.48 -28.72 10.50
C VAL A 85 16.04 -28.91 9.05
N GLU A 86 16.18 -30.10 8.48
CA GLU A 86 15.71 -30.40 7.11
C GLU A 86 14.20 -30.18 6.98
N ALA A 87 13.40 -30.67 7.94
CA ALA A 87 11.96 -30.46 7.96
C ALA A 87 11.58 -28.97 8.06
N LEU A 88 12.29 -28.20 8.90
CA LEU A 88 12.08 -26.76 9.03
C LEU A 88 12.47 -26.02 7.74
N GLN A 89 13.58 -26.36 7.10
CA GLN A 89 13.97 -25.78 5.82
C GLN A 89 12.94 -26.07 4.72
N ALA A 90 12.40 -27.29 4.66
CA ALA A 90 11.34 -27.64 3.73
C ALA A 90 10.08 -26.79 3.97
N ARG A 91 9.69 -26.59 5.23
CA ARG A 91 8.56 -25.71 5.60
C ARG A 91 8.79 -24.25 5.24
N VAL A 92 9.99 -23.72 5.49
CA VAL A 92 10.34 -22.34 5.13
C VAL A 92 10.23 -22.16 3.61
N ARG A 93 10.83 -23.05 2.82
CA ARG A 93 10.73 -22.99 1.35
C ARG A 93 9.30 -23.09 0.84
N ALA A 94 8.46 -23.93 1.47
CA ALA A 94 7.05 -24.03 1.11
C ALA A 94 6.28 -22.73 1.44
N SER A 95 6.55 -22.13 2.60
CA SER A 95 5.97 -20.86 3.02
C SER A 95 6.37 -19.71 2.11
N GLU A 96 7.64 -19.61 1.74
CA GLU A 96 8.16 -18.58 0.83
C GLU A 96 7.48 -18.67 -0.55
N ARG A 97 7.29 -19.89 -1.08
CA ARG A 97 6.55 -20.08 -2.34
C ARG A 97 5.10 -19.64 -2.23
N ALA A 98 4.40 -20.07 -1.17
CA ALA A 98 3.01 -19.69 -0.95
C ALA A 98 2.87 -18.16 -0.80
N GLN A 99 3.81 -17.51 -0.11
CA GLN A 99 3.83 -16.06 0.03
C GLN A 99 4.06 -15.37 -1.33
N ALA A 100 5.02 -15.85 -2.13
CA ALA A 100 5.27 -15.28 -3.46
C ALA A 100 4.06 -15.43 -4.40
N GLU A 101 3.33 -16.55 -4.34
CA GLU A 101 2.09 -16.76 -5.10
C GLU A 101 0.97 -15.81 -4.65
N LEU A 102 0.83 -15.60 -3.33
CA LEU A 102 -0.13 -14.65 -2.76
C LEU A 102 0.20 -13.21 -3.18
N GLU A 103 1.46 -12.78 -3.05
CA GLU A 103 1.92 -11.45 -3.45
C GLU A 103 1.71 -11.21 -4.95
N GLN A 104 2.01 -12.19 -5.79
CA GLN A 104 1.75 -12.13 -7.23
C GLN A 104 0.26 -12.00 -7.52
N THR A 105 -0.59 -12.78 -6.84
CA THR A 105 -2.04 -12.75 -7.05
C THR A 105 -2.64 -11.41 -6.59
N ALA A 106 -2.23 -10.92 -5.42
CA ALA A 106 -2.65 -9.63 -4.89
C ALA A 106 -2.24 -8.48 -5.84
N SER A 107 -1.00 -8.50 -6.33
CA SER A 107 -0.50 -7.50 -7.28
C SER A 107 -1.32 -7.49 -8.57
N ARG A 108 -1.56 -8.66 -9.17
CA ARG A 108 -2.39 -8.78 -10.38
C ARG A 108 -3.82 -8.29 -10.17
N GLN A 109 -4.43 -8.60 -9.02
CA GLN A 109 -5.78 -8.15 -8.69
C GLN A 109 -5.83 -6.63 -8.51
N MET A 110 -4.87 -6.05 -7.80
CA MET A 110 -4.77 -4.59 -7.63
C MET A 110 -4.55 -3.88 -8.96
N GLU A 111 -3.65 -4.37 -9.81
CA GLU A 111 -3.42 -3.83 -11.15
C GLU A 111 -4.69 -3.92 -12.01
N GLY A 112 -5.39 -5.05 -11.99
CA GLY A 112 -6.65 -5.22 -12.71
C GLY A 112 -7.75 -4.26 -12.24
N LEU A 113 -7.92 -4.10 -10.92
CA LEU A 113 -8.87 -3.15 -10.34
C LEU A 113 -8.50 -1.70 -10.66
N ALA A 114 -7.21 -1.35 -10.59
CA ALA A 114 -6.73 -0.02 -10.95
C ALA A 114 -7.04 0.30 -12.41
N GLN A 115 -6.73 -0.62 -13.33
CA GLN A 115 -7.03 -0.46 -14.75
C GLN A 115 -8.53 -0.31 -15.01
N GLN A 116 -9.37 -1.15 -14.40
CA GLN A 116 -10.83 -1.05 -14.53
C GLN A 116 -11.36 0.30 -14.01
N SER A 117 -10.84 0.76 -12.87
CA SER A 117 -11.19 2.06 -12.31
C SER A 117 -10.78 3.20 -13.24
N THR A 118 -9.56 3.18 -13.78
CA THR A 118 -9.09 4.18 -14.75
C THR A 118 -9.99 4.22 -15.98
N VAL A 119 -10.30 3.07 -16.59
CA VAL A 119 -11.17 3.01 -17.77
C VAL A 119 -12.58 3.53 -17.45
N ALA A 120 -13.14 3.18 -16.29
CA ALA A 120 -14.45 3.67 -15.87
C ALA A 120 -14.45 5.18 -15.65
N LEU A 121 -13.43 5.72 -14.98
CA LEU A 121 -13.27 7.16 -14.75
C LEU A 121 -13.07 7.93 -16.06
N GLU A 122 -12.30 7.42 -17.01
CA GLU A 122 -12.16 8.01 -18.33
C GLU A 122 -13.49 8.04 -19.08
N ALA A 123 -14.25 6.94 -19.05
CA ALA A 123 -15.56 6.87 -19.68
C ALA A 123 -16.55 7.88 -19.06
N LEU A 124 -16.53 8.03 -17.74
CA LEU A 124 -17.33 9.03 -17.04
C LEU A 124 -16.91 10.46 -17.40
N HIS A 125 -15.61 10.77 -17.43
CA HIS A 125 -15.11 12.08 -17.85
C HIS A 125 -15.51 12.41 -19.30
N ARG A 126 -15.42 11.44 -20.22
CA ARG A 126 -15.88 11.63 -21.60
C ARG A 126 -17.37 11.94 -21.65
N ARG A 127 -18.20 11.19 -20.91
CA ARG A 127 -19.65 11.42 -20.84
C ARG A 127 -19.99 12.78 -20.23
N LEU A 128 -19.30 13.17 -19.16
CA LEU A 128 -19.44 14.47 -18.53
C LEU A 128 -19.10 15.59 -19.52
N GLY A 129 -17.98 15.46 -20.24
CA GLY A 129 -17.57 16.42 -21.28
C GLY A 129 -18.59 16.55 -22.40
N LEU A 130 -19.17 15.43 -22.86
CA LEU A 130 -20.26 15.46 -23.85
C LEU A 130 -21.52 16.14 -23.30
N ALA A 131 -21.91 15.85 -22.06
CA ALA A 131 -23.06 16.50 -21.42
C ALA A 131 -22.83 18.01 -21.25
N HIS A 132 -21.60 18.43 -20.91
CA HIS A 132 -21.24 19.84 -20.79
C HIS A 132 -21.32 20.56 -22.13
N THR A 133 -20.77 19.98 -23.20
CA THR A 133 -20.86 20.59 -24.54
C THR A 133 -22.30 20.65 -25.04
N GLN A 134 -23.13 19.65 -24.77
CA GLN A 134 -24.57 19.69 -25.07
C GLN A 134 -25.29 20.79 -24.28
N LEU A 135 -24.96 20.99 -23.01
CA LEU A 135 -25.52 22.06 -22.19
C LEU A 135 -25.15 23.44 -22.76
N GLU A 136 -23.89 23.64 -23.13
CA GLU A 136 -23.41 24.89 -23.76
C GLU A 136 -24.13 25.15 -25.09
N GLN A 137 -24.32 24.12 -25.92
CA GLN A 137 -25.07 24.22 -27.18
C GLN A 137 -26.53 24.60 -26.96
N LEU A 138 -27.22 23.94 -26.02
CA LEU A 138 -28.61 24.26 -25.68
C LEU A 138 -28.74 25.68 -25.14
N GLN A 139 -27.76 26.14 -24.36
CA GLN A 139 -27.74 27.51 -23.87
C GLN A 139 -27.56 28.51 -25.02
N ALA A 140 -26.59 28.28 -25.91
CA ALA A 140 -26.38 29.12 -27.08
C ALA A 140 -27.63 29.17 -27.97
N PHE A 141 -28.27 28.01 -28.19
CA PHE A 141 -29.53 27.90 -28.90
C PHE A 141 -30.65 28.70 -28.22
N THR A 142 -30.82 28.55 -26.91
CA THR A 142 -31.86 29.27 -26.15
C THR A 142 -31.64 30.78 -26.19
N LYS A 143 -30.39 31.25 -26.08
CA LYS A 143 -30.04 32.67 -26.23
C LYS A 143 -30.36 33.18 -27.62
N ALA A 144 -29.99 32.44 -28.67
CA ALA A 144 -30.29 32.81 -30.05
C ALA A 144 -31.81 32.87 -30.30
N LEU A 145 -32.56 31.88 -29.82
CA LEU A 145 -34.01 31.82 -29.93
C LEU A 145 -34.69 32.98 -29.18
N ALA A 146 -34.23 33.31 -27.97
CA ALA A 146 -34.75 34.44 -27.20
C ALA A 146 -34.52 35.78 -27.93
N SER A 147 -33.34 35.96 -28.52
CA SER A 147 -33.02 37.16 -29.32
C SER A 147 -33.83 37.23 -30.61
N GLU A 148 -34.00 36.12 -31.33
CA GLU A 148 -34.79 36.06 -32.56
C GLU A 148 -36.27 36.33 -32.30
N THR A 149 -36.84 35.68 -31.28
CA THR A 149 -38.24 35.93 -30.88
C THR A 149 -38.46 37.38 -30.44
N LEU A 150 -37.50 37.97 -29.74
CA LEU A 150 -37.53 39.40 -29.41
C LEU A 150 -37.55 40.26 -30.68
N HIS A 151 -36.67 39.96 -31.64
CA HIS A 151 -36.61 40.66 -32.91
C HIS A 151 -37.91 40.53 -33.71
N GLU A 152 -38.49 39.34 -33.78
CA GLU A 152 -39.79 39.08 -34.42
C GLU A 152 -40.92 39.87 -33.75
N VAL A 153 -40.98 39.89 -32.41
CA VAL A 153 -41.98 40.66 -31.65
C VAL A 153 -41.82 42.16 -31.91
N GLN A 154 -40.60 42.68 -31.89
CA GLN A 154 -40.31 44.08 -32.20
C GLN A 154 -40.71 44.43 -33.64
N ASN A 155 -40.40 43.55 -34.60
CA ASN A 155 -40.78 43.73 -35.99
C ASN A 155 -42.31 43.72 -36.15
N ALA A 156 -43.02 42.76 -35.53
CA ALA A 156 -44.48 42.68 -35.53
C ALA A 156 -45.13 43.92 -34.89
N LYS A 157 -44.62 44.41 -33.75
CA LYS A 157 -45.04 45.68 -33.13
C LYS A 157 -44.84 46.85 -34.09
N SER A 158 -43.70 46.92 -34.79
CA SER A 158 -43.43 47.98 -35.76
C SER A 158 -44.38 47.94 -36.96
N GLN A 159 -44.73 46.74 -37.45
CA GLN A 159 -45.67 46.54 -38.55
C GLN A 159 -47.10 46.89 -38.15
N LEU A 160 -47.54 46.47 -36.96
CA LEU A 160 -48.83 46.85 -36.39
C LEU A 160 -48.95 48.36 -36.24
N ARG A 161 -47.89 49.04 -35.79
CA ARG A 161 -47.83 50.52 -35.73
C ARG A 161 -47.95 51.14 -37.11
N LYS A 162 -47.16 50.70 -38.10
CA LYS A 162 -47.24 51.18 -39.49
C LYS A 162 -48.66 51.00 -40.05
N ASN A 163 -49.29 49.87 -39.78
CA ASN A 163 -50.66 49.57 -40.19
C ASN A 163 -51.69 50.43 -39.46
N ARG A 164 -51.51 50.70 -38.15
CA ARG A 164 -52.33 51.62 -37.35
C ARG A 164 -52.24 53.05 -37.87
N LYS A 165 -51.03 53.59 -38.07
CA LYS A 165 -50.81 54.91 -38.68
C LYS A 165 -51.46 55.01 -40.07
N ARG A 166 -51.39 53.96 -40.89
CA ARG A 166 -52.08 53.90 -42.19
C ARG A 166 -53.61 53.85 -42.04
N ALA A 167 -54.14 53.15 -41.05
CA ALA A 167 -55.58 53.05 -40.78
C ALA A 167 -56.15 54.36 -40.20
N GLU A 168 -55.42 55.04 -39.32
CA GLU A 168 -55.77 56.36 -38.78
C GLU A 168 -55.73 57.43 -39.87
N LYS A 169 -54.69 57.44 -40.72
CA LYS A 169 -54.68 58.30 -41.92
C LYS A 169 -55.86 58.04 -42.86
N LYS A 170 -56.29 56.77 -43.02
CA LYS A 170 -57.50 56.42 -43.79
C LYS A 170 -58.80 56.85 -43.09
N LYS A 171 -58.90 56.70 -41.76
CA LYS A 171 -60.07 57.13 -40.96
C LYS A 171 -60.19 58.65 -40.91
N ALA A 172 -59.11 59.40 -40.76
CA ALA A 172 -59.10 60.87 -40.81
C ALA A 172 -59.57 61.41 -42.17
N VAL A 173 -59.33 60.66 -43.25
CA VAL A 173 -59.82 60.99 -44.61
C VAL A 173 -61.27 60.54 -44.83
N GLY A 174 -61.74 59.48 -44.16
CA GLY A 174 -63.09 58.92 -44.35
C GLY A 174 -64.17 59.45 -43.38
N ALA A 175 -63.79 59.88 -42.18
CA ALA A 175 -64.71 60.40 -41.17
C ALA A 175 -64.77 61.94 -41.22
N GLY A 176 -65.35 62.50 -42.28
CA GLY A 176 -65.79 63.92 -42.33
C GLY A 176 -64.72 64.99 -42.02
N GLY A 177 -63.44 64.66 -42.08
CA GLY A 177 -62.34 65.59 -41.83
C GLY A 177 -62.27 66.63 -42.95
N LEU A 178 -62.25 67.89 -42.55
CA LEU A 178 -62.10 69.09 -43.40
C LEU A 178 -61.15 68.83 -44.58
N SER A 179 -61.57 69.18 -45.80
CA SER A 179 -60.78 69.06 -47.04
C SER A 179 -59.31 69.45 -46.81
N LYS A 180 -58.36 68.69 -47.39
CA LYS A 180 -56.91 68.94 -47.25
C LYS A 180 -56.55 70.43 -47.40
N GLN A 181 -57.28 71.15 -48.25
CA GLN A 181 -57.10 72.57 -48.51
C GLN A 181 -57.49 73.48 -47.32
N SER A 182 -58.57 73.16 -46.59
CA SER A 182 -58.98 73.90 -45.39
C SER A 182 -58.06 73.68 -44.21
N MET A 183 -57.51 72.47 -44.05
CA MET A 183 -56.56 72.16 -42.98
C MET A 183 -55.23 72.89 -43.19
N VAL A 184 -54.70 72.90 -44.42
CA VAL A 184 -53.48 73.65 -44.77
C VAL A 184 -53.69 75.16 -44.55
N LYS A 185 -54.86 75.69 -44.91
CA LYS A 185 -55.18 77.11 -44.69
C LYS A 185 -55.26 77.45 -43.20
N ALA A 186 -55.84 76.57 -42.38
CA ALA A 186 -55.91 76.74 -40.93
C ALA A 186 -54.51 76.66 -40.27
N GLN A 187 -53.65 75.73 -40.71
CA GLN A 187 -52.27 75.64 -40.25
C GLN A 187 -51.44 76.87 -40.64
N SER A 188 -51.58 77.37 -41.86
CA SER A 188 -50.91 78.59 -42.32
C SER A 188 -51.33 79.83 -41.52
N ILE A 189 -52.64 79.97 -41.24
CA ILE A 189 -53.16 81.06 -40.40
C ILE A 189 -52.65 80.91 -38.96
N ALA A 190 -52.66 79.71 -38.38
CA ALA A 190 -52.15 79.47 -37.04
C ALA A 190 -50.64 79.75 -36.94
N ALA A 191 -49.84 79.35 -37.93
CA ALA A 191 -48.40 79.63 -37.99
C ALA A 191 -48.13 81.14 -38.05
N SER A 192 -48.93 81.87 -38.85
CA SER A 192 -48.85 83.32 -38.93
C SER A 192 -49.30 84.04 -37.65
N ILE A 193 -50.30 83.52 -36.92
CA ILE A 193 -50.76 84.09 -35.64
C ILE A 193 -49.76 83.83 -34.52
N LEU A 194 -49.17 82.63 -34.50
CA LEU A 194 -48.19 82.19 -33.50
C LEU A 194 -46.75 82.60 -33.86
N ASN A 195 -46.58 83.31 -34.98
CA ASN A 195 -45.32 83.84 -35.51
C ASN A 195 -44.20 82.78 -35.59
N MET A 196 -44.54 81.61 -36.09
CA MET A 196 -43.64 80.47 -36.29
C MET A 196 -43.76 79.93 -37.71
N THR A 197 -42.79 79.12 -38.16
CA THR A 197 -42.89 78.55 -39.50
C THR A 197 -43.94 77.44 -39.53
N GLU A 198 -44.52 77.18 -40.70
CA GLU A 198 -45.46 76.07 -40.88
C GLU A 198 -44.82 74.70 -40.54
N MET A 199 -43.49 74.60 -40.64
CA MET A 199 -42.73 73.41 -40.25
C MET A 199 -42.66 73.27 -38.73
N ASP A 200 -42.33 74.34 -38.01
CA ASP A 200 -42.26 74.33 -36.53
C ASP A 200 -43.64 74.02 -35.92
N LEU A 201 -44.72 74.55 -36.52
CA LEU A 201 -46.08 74.26 -36.10
C LEU A 201 -46.48 72.81 -36.39
N ALA A 202 -46.04 72.26 -37.53
CA ALA A 202 -46.31 70.86 -37.89
C ALA A 202 -45.54 69.88 -36.98
N GLU A 203 -44.32 70.21 -36.59
CA GLU A 203 -43.51 69.45 -35.62
C GLU A 203 -44.16 69.47 -34.23
N MET A 204 -44.67 70.61 -33.78
CA MET A 204 -45.38 70.73 -32.50
C MET A 204 -46.73 69.99 -32.45
N LEU A 205 -47.37 69.77 -33.60
CA LEU A 205 -48.64 69.03 -33.74
C LEU A 205 -48.43 67.52 -33.96
N ASP A 206 -47.23 67.08 -34.33
CA ASP A 206 -46.86 65.66 -34.37
C ASP A 206 -46.55 65.22 -32.93
N THR A 207 -47.60 65.00 -32.14
CA THR A 207 -47.47 64.67 -30.71
C THR A 207 -46.65 63.40 -30.49
N ASP A 208 -45.51 63.56 -29.81
CA ASP A 208 -44.54 62.52 -29.40
C ASP A 208 -45.10 61.44 -28.46
N GLU A 209 -46.38 61.45 -28.13
CA GLU A 209 -47.01 60.43 -27.26
C GLU A 209 -46.78 58.99 -27.77
N GLU A 210 -46.62 58.82 -29.08
CA GLU A 210 -46.26 57.53 -29.68
C GLU A 210 -44.79 57.14 -29.52
N GLU A 211 -43.84 58.09 -29.47
CA GLU A 211 -42.40 57.85 -29.29
C GLU A 211 -42.08 57.42 -27.86
N ASP A 212 -42.70 58.08 -26.87
CA ASP A 212 -42.52 57.73 -25.45
C ASP A 212 -42.99 56.29 -25.16
N ASP A 213 -44.09 55.88 -25.81
CA ASP A 213 -44.55 54.49 -25.80
C ASP A 213 -43.54 53.54 -26.47
N VAL A 214 -42.89 53.92 -27.59
CA VAL A 214 -41.85 53.06 -28.23
C VAL A 214 -40.71 52.78 -27.26
N ALA A 215 -40.21 53.82 -26.60
CA ALA A 215 -39.10 53.70 -25.65
C ALA A 215 -39.49 52.80 -24.47
N ALA A 216 -40.71 52.95 -23.94
CA ALA A 216 -41.23 52.13 -22.85
C ALA A 216 -41.38 50.64 -23.22
N TYR A 217 -41.91 50.33 -24.42
CA TYR A 217 -42.04 48.95 -24.90
C TYR A 217 -40.68 48.32 -25.19
N SER A 218 -39.77 49.05 -25.81
CA SER A 218 -38.42 48.56 -26.14
C SER A 218 -37.59 48.26 -24.88
N ARG A 219 -37.73 49.11 -23.85
CA ARG A 219 -37.11 48.91 -22.54
C ARG A 219 -37.65 47.66 -21.84
N ARG A 220 -38.97 47.43 -21.86
CA ARG A 220 -39.59 46.24 -21.25
C ARG A 220 -39.19 44.94 -21.97
N ASP A 221 -39.07 45.00 -23.29
CA ASP A 221 -38.60 43.91 -24.15
C ASP A 221 -37.13 43.55 -23.82
N GLN A 222 -36.27 44.56 -23.63
CA GLN A 222 -34.88 44.36 -23.23
C GLN A 222 -34.75 43.81 -21.80
N GLU A 223 -35.53 44.33 -20.85
CA GLU A 223 -35.57 43.83 -19.46
C GLU A 223 -36.01 42.35 -19.40
N TRP A 224 -36.91 41.94 -20.29
CA TRP A 224 -37.32 40.54 -20.42
C TRP A 224 -36.17 39.65 -20.92
N LEU A 225 -35.43 40.08 -21.95
CA LEU A 225 -34.27 39.34 -22.46
C LEU A 225 -33.19 39.20 -21.38
N ASP A 226 -32.91 40.27 -20.63
CA ASP A 226 -31.95 40.27 -19.55
C ASP A 226 -32.36 39.31 -18.41
N GLN A 227 -33.66 39.21 -18.11
CA GLN A 227 -34.18 38.22 -17.16
C GLN A 227 -33.96 36.78 -17.66
N VAL A 228 -34.21 36.49 -18.94
CA VAL A 228 -33.96 35.17 -19.53
C VAL A 228 -32.47 34.81 -19.47
N LEU A 229 -31.58 35.75 -19.81
CA LEU A 229 -30.13 35.56 -19.72
C LEU A 229 -29.67 35.32 -18.29
N LYS A 230 -30.25 36.04 -17.32
CA LYS A 230 -29.96 35.89 -15.89
C LYS A 230 -30.38 34.51 -15.38
N ILE A 231 -31.56 34.01 -15.76
CA ILE A 231 -32.03 32.67 -15.40
C ILE A 231 -31.07 31.60 -15.95
N LEU A 232 -30.67 31.72 -17.22
CA LEU A 232 -29.72 30.80 -17.83
C LEU A 232 -28.34 30.81 -17.14
N GLN A 233 -27.89 31.96 -16.65
CA GLN A 233 -26.65 32.06 -15.88
C GLN A 233 -26.79 31.51 -14.45
N GLN A 234 -27.96 31.65 -13.82
CA GLN A 234 -28.22 31.12 -12.48
C GLN A 234 -28.29 29.58 -12.49
N GLU A 235 -28.98 28.99 -13.47
CA GLU A 235 -29.05 27.54 -13.66
C GLU A 235 -27.68 26.90 -13.93
N MET A 236 -26.71 27.65 -14.46
CA MET A 236 -25.32 27.19 -14.55
C MET A 236 -24.62 27.13 -13.19
N LYS A 237 -24.78 28.18 -12.38
CA LYS A 237 -24.10 28.27 -11.09
C LYS A 237 -24.64 27.26 -10.07
N SER A 238 -25.93 26.93 -10.13
CA SER A 238 -26.53 25.95 -9.21
C SER A 238 -26.23 24.50 -9.56
N ARG A 239 -25.80 24.20 -10.81
CA ARG A 239 -25.48 22.84 -11.27
C ARG A 239 -24.00 22.50 -11.31
N VAL A 240 -23.12 23.49 -11.09
CA VAL A 240 -21.65 23.33 -11.01
C VAL A 240 -21.15 23.21 -9.55
N LEU A 241 -22.02 23.48 -8.56
CA LEU A 241 -21.82 23.22 -7.13
C LEU A 241 -22.53 21.93 -6.71
#